data_AF-A0A8I1R4B4-F1
#
_entry.id   AF-A0A8I1R4B4-F1
#
_cell.length_a   1.000
_cell.length_b   1.000
_cell.length_c   1.000
_cell.angle_alpha   90.00
_cell.angle_beta   90.00
_cell.angle_gamma   90.00
#
_symmetry.space_group_name_H-M   'P 1'
#
loop_
_entity.id
_entity.type
_entity.pdbx_description
1 polymer ?
#
loop_
_entity_poly.entity_id
_entity_poly.type
_entity_poly.pdbx_seq_one_letter_code
_entity_poly.pdbx_strand_id
1 'polypeptide(L)' 'MSEPAKLPEIDVDAADVKRIALTTDPEGGTAIYFEMASGQVMNLVYSPETFAKLEAMLAKANEARAQLSPIQ' A
#
# COMPACT_ATOMS: atom_id res chain seq x y z
N MET A 1 17.07 13.63 27.89
CA MET A 1 16.48 12.63 26.98
C MET A 1 15.80 13.41 25.88
N SER A 2 16.27 13.30 24.63
CA SER A 2 15.68 14.01 23.50
C SER A 2 14.33 13.38 23.16
N GLU A 3 13.28 14.19 23.00
CA GLU A 3 12.00 13.68 22.50
C GLU A 3 12.22 13.02 21.13
N PRO A 4 11.59 11.87 20.85
CA PRO A 4 11.66 11.25 19.54
C PRO A 4 11.14 12.26 18.50
N ALA A 5 11.91 12.47 17.44
CA ALA A 5 11.51 13.35 16.35
C ALA A 5 10.13 12.90 15.85
N LYS A 6 9.14 13.79 15.94
CA LYS A 6 7.78 13.52 15.44
C LYS A 6 7.93 13.23 13.94
N LEU A 7 7.62 12.01 13.53
CA LEU A 7 7.62 11.66 12.12
C LEU A 7 6.59 12.55 11.41
N PRO A 8 6.90 13.08 10.22
CA PRO A 8 5.93 13.85 9.46
C PRO A 8 4.72 12.96 9.16
N GLU A 9 3.53 13.44 9.52
CA GLU A 9 2.28 12.83 9.07
C GLU A 9 2.10 13.14 7.59
N ILE A 10 1.85 12.11 6.79
CA ILE A 10 1.60 12.23 5.36
C ILE A 10 0.17 11.76 5.14
N ASP A 11 -0.71 12.71 4.83
CA ASP A 11 -2.08 12.43 4.41
C ASP A 11 -2.10 12.21 2.89
N VAL A 12 -2.65 11.09 2.46
CA VAL A 12 -2.78 10.73 1.05
C VAL A 12 -4.25 10.44 0.76
N ASP A 13 -4.84 11.24 -0.13
CA ASP A 13 -6.16 10.95 -0.67
C ASP A 13 -6.02 10.01 -1.88
N ALA A 14 -6.85 8.97 -1.93
CA ALA A 14 -6.93 8.08 -3.08
C ALA A 14 -7.41 8.82 -4.35
N ALA A 15 -8.19 9.89 -4.21
CA ALA A 15 -8.62 10.73 -5.33
C ALA A 15 -7.45 11.43 -6.04
N ASP A 16 -6.35 11.67 -5.32
CA ASP A 16 -5.15 12.30 -5.86
C ASP A 16 -4.19 11.29 -6.50
N VAL A 17 -4.46 9.99 -6.40
CA VAL A 17 -3.62 8.95 -7.02
C VAL A 17 -4.02 8.79 -8.48
N LYS A 18 -3.12 9.20 -9.38
CA LYS A 18 -3.31 9.08 -10.83
C LYS A 18 -3.00 7.67 -11.34
N ARG A 19 -1.96 7.04 -10.78
CA ARG A 19 -1.53 5.70 -11.21
C ARG A 19 -0.90 4.95 -10.04
N ILE A 20 -1.18 3.64 -10.00
CA ILE A 20 -0.50 2.69 -9.12
C ILE A 20 0.27 1.70 -9.99
N ALA A 21 1.52 1.42 -9.64
CA ALA A 21 2.31 0.37 -10.25
C ALA A 21 2.95 -0.50 -9.16
N LEU A 22 3.14 -1.78 -9.45
CA LEU A 22 3.77 -2.73 -8.54
C LEU A 22 4.95 -3.38 -9.24
N THR A 23 6.09 -3.45 -8.55
CA THR A 23 7.27 -4.16 -9.05
C THR A 23 7.84 -5.04 -7.95
N THR A 24 8.27 -6.23 -8.31
CA THR A 24 9.01 -7.13 -7.42
C THR A 24 10.42 -7.27 -7.95
N ASP A 25 11.40 -7.07 -7.08
CA ASP A 25 12.80 -7.27 -7.41
C ASP A 25 13.15 -8.78 -7.42
N PRO A 26 14.32 -9.17 -7.96
CA PRO A 26 14.74 -10.57 -8.00
C PRO A 26 14.93 -11.24 -6.63
N GLU A 27 15.08 -10.45 -5.56
CA GLU A 27 15.21 -10.94 -4.17
C GLU A 27 13.85 -11.09 -3.48
N GLY A 28 12.76 -10.73 -4.17
CA GLY A 28 11.38 -10.81 -3.69
C GLY A 28 10.91 -9.57 -2.92
N GLY A 29 11.72 -8.51 -2.85
CA GLY A 29 11.29 -7.22 -2.34
C GLY A 29 10.26 -6.60 -3.27
N THR A 30 9.14 -6.13 -2.70
CA THR A 30 8.05 -5.55 -3.50
C THR A 30 7.93 -4.06 -3.22
N ALA A 31 7.88 -3.26 -4.29
CA ALA A 31 7.63 -1.84 -4.25
C ALA A 31 6.28 -1.51 -4.91
N ILE A 32 5.46 -0.74 -4.20
CA ILE A 32 4.21 -0.15 -4.70
C ILE A 32 4.46 1.33 -4.95
N TYR A 33 4.31 1.76 -6.19
CA TYR A 33 4.53 3.12 -6.66
C TYR A 33 3.18 3.81 -6.83
N PHE A 34 3.06 4.99 -6.24
CA PHE A 34 1.92 5.89 -6.37
C PHE A 34 2.38 7.14 -7.13
N GLU A 35 1.88 7.33 -8.34
CA GLU A 35 2.00 8.60 -9.07
C GLU A 35 0.82 9.49 -8.67
N MET A 36 1.11 10.58 -7.98
CA MET A 36 0.11 11.55 -7.55
C MET A 36 -0.22 12.51 -8.70
N ALA A 37 -1.44 13.07 -8.72
CA ALA A 37 -1.88 14.06 -9.70
C ALA A 37 -1.01 15.34 -9.67
N SER A 38 -0.41 15.65 -8.54
CA SER A 38 0.58 16.73 -8.36
C SER A 38 1.92 16.47 -9.08
N GLY A 39 2.14 15.25 -9.59
CA GLY A 39 3.42 14.81 -10.15
C GLY A 39 4.39 14.26 -9.11
N GLN A 40 4.04 14.28 -7.82
CA GLN A 40 4.82 13.61 -6.78
C GLN A 40 4.73 12.09 -6.93
N VAL A 41 5.84 11.39 -6.68
CA VAL A 41 5.87 9.93 -6.63
C VAL A 41 6.15 9.48 -5.21
N MET A 42 5.31 8.58 -4.69
CA MET A 42 5.49 7.95 -3.38
C MET A 42 5.65 6.45 -3.56
N ASN A 43 6.60 5.85 -2.85
CA ASN A 43 6.87 4.41 -2.92
C ASN A 43 6.71 3.78 -1.55
N LEU A 44 5.99 2.66 -1.49
CA LEU A 44 5.96 1.77 -0.33
C LEU A 44 6.77 0.54 -0.68
N VAL A 45 7.86 0.31 0.05
CA VAL A 45 8.77 -0.82 -0.17
C VAL A 45 8.61 -1.80 0.99
N TYR A 46 8.37 -3.05 0.64
CA TYR A 46 8.13 -4.14 1.58
C TYR A 46 9.18 -5.22 1.41
N SER A 47 9.68 -5.72 2.55
CA SER A 47 10.37 -7.01 2.56
C SER A 47 9.40 -8.14 2.19
N PRO A 48 9.89 -9.28 1.65
CA PRO A 48 9.04 -10.39 1.24
C PRO A 48 8.06 -10.85 2.33
N GLU A 49 8.54 -10.97 3.59
CA GLU A 49 7.71 -11.40 4.72
C GLU A 49 6.60 -10.39 5.04
N THR A 50 6.91 -9.09 4.99
CA THR A 50 5.94 -8.04 5.28
C THR A 50 4.89 -7.95 4.18
N PHE A 51 5.31 -8.11 2.92
CA PHE A 51 4.41 -8.09 1.78
C PHE A 51 3.44 -9.28 1.82
N ALA A 52 3.92 -10.48 2.14
CA ALA A 52 3.06 -11.67 2.29
C ALA A 52 1.97 -11.48 3.37
N LYS A 53 2.29 -10.78 4.47
CA LYS A 53 1.29 -10.44 5.51
C LYS A 53 0.24 -9.47 4.96
N LEU A 54 0.65 -8.46 4.20
CA LEU A 54 -0.27 -7.52 3.54
C LEU A 54 -1.20 -8.26 2.57
N GLU A 55 -0.67 -9.15 1.73
CA GLU A 55 -1.47 -9.96 0.80
C GLU A 55 -2.49 -10.83 1.53
N ALA A 56 -2.09 -11.51 2.61
CA ALA A 56 -2.99 -12.33 3.42
C ALA A 56 -4.12 -11.48 4.06
N MET A 57 -3.79 -10.27 4.54
CA MET A 57 -4.80 -9.34 5.07
C MET A 57 -5.77 -8.89 3.99
N LEU A 58 -5.27 -8.55 2.79
CA LEU A 58 -6.10 -8.13 1.65
C LEU A 58 -7.00 -9.26 1.15
N ALA A 59 -6.48 -10.49 1.06
CA ALA A 59 -7.26 -11.67 0.69
C ALA A 59 -8.44 -11.88 1.66
N LYS A 60 -8.16 -11.84 2.96
CA LYS A 60 -9.20 -11.98 3.99
C LYS A 60 -10.23 -10.84 3.95
N ALA A 61 -9.79 -9.62 3.69
CA ALA A 61 -10.69 -8.47 3.54
C ALA A 61 -11.59 -8.62 2.28
N ASN A 62 -11.04 -9.12 1.18
CA ASN A 62 -11.80 -9.38 -0.05
C ASN A 62 -12.81 -10.52 0.13
N GLU A 63 -12.43 -11.60 0.81
CA GLU A 63 -13.36 -12.68 1.17
C GLU A 63 -14.53 -12.16 2.02
N ALA A 64 -14.24 -11.34 3.04
CA ALA A 64 -15.27 -10.73 3.87
C ALA A 64 -16.19 -9.81 3.05
N ARG A 65 -15.64 -9.03 2.11
CA ARG A 65 -16.44 -8.19 1.19
C ARG A 65 -17.30 -9.03 0.23
N ALA A 66 -16.76 -10.13 -0.29
CA ALA A 66 -17.49 -11.03 -1.18
C ALA A 66 -18.67 -11.72 -0.46
N GLN A 67 -18.52 -12.05 0.82
CA GLN A 67 -19.61 -12.57 1.65
C GLN A 67 -20.70 -11.51 1.95
N LEU A 68 -20.35 -10.23 1.89
CA LEU A 68 -21.27 -9.10 2.11
C LEU A 68 -21.98 -8.62 0.83
N SER A 69 -21.52 -9.03 -0.36
CA SER A 69 -22.22 -8.81 -1.63
C SER A 69 -22.95 -10.09 -2.05
N PRO A 70 -24.21 -10.31 -1.60
CA PRO A 70 -25.05 -11.26 -2.31
C PRO A 70 -25.28 -10.67 -3.71
N ILE A 71 -24.87 -11.45 -4.70
CA ILE A 71 -25.19 -11.31 -6.13
C ILE A 71 -26.47 -10.48 -6.32
N GLN A 72 -26.33 -9.28 -6.91
CA GLN A 72 -27.43 -8.63 -7.62
C GLN A 72 -27.44 -9.13 -9.05
#